data_AF-A0A367IEV6-F1
#
_entry.id   AF-A0A367IEV6-F1
#
_cell.length_a   1.000
_cell.length_b   1.000
_cell.length_c   1.000
_cell.angle_alpha   90.00
_cell.angle_beta   90.00
_cell.angle_gamma   90.00
#
_symmetry.space_group_name_H-M   'P 1'
#
loop_
_entity.id
_entity.type
_entity.pdbx_description
1 polymer ?
#
loop_
_entity_poly.entity_id
_entity_poly.type
_entity_poly.pdbx_seq_one_letter_code
_entity_poly.pdbx_strand_id
1 'polypeptide(L)'
;MDDSLTNRIAPVFMGIFLFFFGLPFTLVPFMIFLDGAIDPSYPFAAIFMIAFTIPFLMAGLLVQFMGLSMIRTGIRGPIDPTSIPRKLPPGPDAISITEHPDQSYIGSFFRQSEPINGRDWYRKEKTPHRLYYYAQNEGGSAGWSLDDRNDSGRRDWFDGGWFPYEGFEVPIGRKSWAGDVWVSIEESESSEDSKKWWQ
;
A
#
# COMPACT_ATOMS: atom_id res chain seq x y z
N MET A 1 2.47 25.52 -1.40
CA MET A 1 3.31 24.62 -0.58
C MET A 1 3.16 23.24 -1.18
N ASP A 2 4.24 22.48 -1.32
CA ASP A 2 4.21 21.13 -1.90
C ASP A 2 3.37 20.22 -0.99
N ASP A 3 2.22 19.76 -1.49
CA ASP A 3 1.27 18.94 -0.71
C ASP A 3 1.93 17.68 -0.15
N SER A 4 2.99 17.19 -0.80
CA SER A 4 3.79 16.05 -0.33
C SER A 4 4.52 16.34 0.99
N LEU A 5 4.97 17.58 1.21
CA LEU A 5 5.70 17.97 2.42
C LEU A 5 4.73 18.09 3.61
N THR A 6 3.58 18.74 3.41
CA THR A 6 2.53 18.88 4.42
C THR A 6 1.99 17.52 4.86
N ASN A 7 1.78 16.60 3.90
CA ASN A 7 1.34 15.24 4.16
C ASN A 7 2.36 14.38 4.93
N ARG A 8 3.65 14.76 4.92
CA ARG A 8 4.71 14.08 5.68
C ARG A 8 4.92 14.66 7.06
N ILE A 9 4.77 15.98 7.19
CA ILE A 9 4.99 16.70 8.44
C ILE A 9 3.91 16.35 9.46
N ALA A 10 2.64 16.37 9.06
CA ALA A 10 1.52 16.11 9.96
C ALA A 10 1.63 14.76 10.72
N PRO A 11 1.85 13.59 10.07
CA PRO A 11 1.99 12.32 10.78
C PRO A 11 3.25 12.24 11.64
N VAL A 12 4.35 12.90 11.25
CA VAL A 12 5.57 12.95 12.08
C VAL A 12 5.31 13.73 13.38
N PHE A 13 4.72 14.92 13.28
CA PHE A 13 4.40 15.73 14.45
C PHE A 13 3.40 15.04 15.37
N MET A 14 2.32 14.49 14.82
CA MET A 14 1.33 13.75 15.60
C MET A 14 1.94 12.49 16.24
N GLY A 15 2.82 11.79 15.52
CA GLY A 15 3.50 10.61 16.04
C GLY A 15 4.46 10.93 17.19
N ILE A 16 5.21 12.04 17.10
CA ILE A 16 6.04 12.55 18.21
C ILE A 16 5.15 12.88 19.42
N PHE A 17 4.05 13.60 19.22
CA PHE A 17 3.10 13.91 20.28
C PHE A 17 2.60 12.64 20.99
N LEU A 18 2.11 11.65 20.24
CA LEU A 18 1.62 10.39 20.80
C LEU A 18 2.70 9.61 21.54
N PHE A 19 3.93 9.59 21.02
CA PHE A 19 5.05 8.95 21.68
C PHE A 19 5.29 9.53 23.08
N PHE A 20 5.39 10.85 23.20
CA PHE A 20 5.58 11.52 24.50
C PHE A 20 4.33 11.43 25.39
N PHE A 21 3.13 11.48 24.82
CA PHE A 21 1.88 11.32 25.55
C PHE A 21 1.75 9.93 26.21
N GLY A 22 2.27 8.87 25.57
CA GLY A 22 2.29 7.53 26.13
C GLY A 22 3.31 7.29 27.26
N LEU A 23 4.35 8.14 27.38
CA LEU A 23 5.44 7.95 28.36
C LEU A 23 4.98 7.84 29.81
N PRO A 24 4.12 8.73 30.35
CA PRO A 24 3.66 8.62 31.73
C PRO A 24 3.05 7.25 32.04
N PHE A 25 2.26 6.70 31.11
CA PHE A 25 1.62 5.39 31.25
C PHE A 25 2.64 4.24 31.24
N THR A 26 3.62 4.28 30.33
CA THR A 26 4.70 3.28 30.30
C THR A 26 5.59 3.31 31.54
N LEU A 27 5.69 4.47 32.19
CA LEU A 27 6.53 4.67 33.35
C LEU A 27 5.83 4.34 34.68
N VAL A 28 4.52 4.09 34.69
CA VAL A 28 3.75 3.75 35.91
C VAL A 28 4.39 2.62 36.74
N PRO A 29 4.83 1.48 36.15
CA PRO A 29 5.50 0.44 36.93
C PRO A 29 6.77 0.95 37.63
N PHE A 30 7.56 1.80 36.96
CA PHE A 30 8.78 2.37 37.52
C PHE A 30 8.49 3.40 38.60
N MET A 31 7.49 4.26 38.40
CA MET A 31 7.06 5.25 39.39
C MET A 31 6.59 4.58 40.69
N ILE A 32 5.76 3.55 40.57
CA ILE A 32 5.23 2.80 41.71
C ILE A 32 6.33 1.97 42.39
N PHE A 33 7.27 1.41 41.61
CA PHE A 33 8.43 0.72 42.16
C PHE A 33 9.35 1.66 42.95
N LEU A 34 9.64 2.86 42.41
CA LEU A 34 10.49 3.86 43.04
C LEU A 34 9.88 4.44 44.33
N ASP A 35 8.55 4.50 44.42
CA ASP A 35 7.82 4.91 45.63
C ASP A 35 7.80 3.82 46.73
N GLY A 36 8.36 2.63 46.45
CA GLY A 36 8.43 1.53 47.40
C GLY A 36 7.12 0.77 47.61
N ALA A 37 6.09 1.05 46.81
CA ALA A 37 4.80 0.37 46.89
C ALA A 37 4.86 -1.11 46.45
N ILE A 38 5.92 -1.51 45.74
CA ILE A 38 6.24 -2.91 45.42
C ILE A 38 7.31 -3.39 46.39
N ASP A 39 6.88 -3.89 47.55
CA ASP A 39 7.77 -4.43 48.58
C ASP A 39 7.71 -5.98 48.61
N PRO A 40 8.82 -6.69 48.35
CA PRO A 40 8.90 -8.15 48.45
C PRO A 40 8.55 -8.70 49.83
N SER A 41 8.66 -7.88 50.89
CA SER A 41 8.27 -8.22 52.27
C SER A 41 6.76 -8.40 52.42
N TYR A 42 5.97 -7.83 51.51
CA TYR A 42 4.50 -7.90 51.47
C TYR A 42 4.03 -8.51 50.13
N PRO A 43 4.22 -9.83 49.92
CA PRO A 43 4.09 -10.45 48.61
C PRO A 43 2.69 -10.31 47.98
N PHE A 44 1.62 -10.37 48.78
CA PHE A 44 0.26 -10.19 48.26
C PHE A 44 0.00 -8.76 47.76
N ALA A 45 0.47 -7.75 48.49
CA ALA A 45 0.36 -6.35 48.07
C ALA A 45 1.24 -6.08 46.84
N ALA A 46 2.45 -6.61 46.81
CA ALA A 46 3.35 -6.49 45.66
C ALA A 46 2.76 -7.11 44.39
N ILE A 47 2.18 -8.32 44.47
CA ILE A 47 1.52 -8.97 43.32
C ILE A 47 0.34 -8.13 42.83
N PHE A 48 -0.48 -7.59 43.74
CA PHE A 48 -1.59 -6.70 43.38
C PHE A 48 -1.09 -5.45 42.65
N MET A 49 -0.06 -4.78 43.17
CA MET A 49 0.49 -3.57 42.56
C MET A 49 1.09 -3.85 41.18
N ILE A 50 1.81 -4.98 41.03
CA ILE A 50 2.30 -5.43 39.72
C ILE A 50 1.13 -5.59 38.74
N ALA A 51 0.11 -6.36 39.12
CA ALA A 51 -1.07 -6.58 38.28
C ALA A 51 -1.80 -5.26 37.93
N PHE A 52 -1.85 -4.33 38.87
CA PHE A 52 -2.45 -3.00 38.68
C PHE A 52 -1.69 -2.15 37.66
N THR A 53 -0.35 -2.26 37.60
CA THR A 53 0.46 -1.46 36.65
C THR A 53 0.44 -1.97 35.22
N ILE A 54 0.10 -3.26 35.01
CA ILE A 54 0.12 -3.90 33.67
C ILE A 54 -0.79 -3.18 32.65
N PRO A 55 -2.06 -2.84 32.96
CA PRO A 55 -2.91 -2.10 32.03
C PRO A 55 -2.32 -0.76 31.59
N PHE A 56 -1.69 -0.02 32.49
CA PHE A 56 -1.05 1.27 32.18
C PHE A 56 0.17 1.09 31.28
N LEU A 57 1.02 0.11 31.59
CA LEU A 57 2.18 -0.23 30.76
C LEU A 57 1.73 -0.60 29.34
N MET A 58 0.72 -1.47 29.22
CA MET A 58 0.19 -1.89 27.93
C MET A 58 -0.43 -0.73 27.14
N ALA A 59 -1.24 0.10 27.80
CA ALA A 59 -1.85 1.26 27.16
C ALA A 59 -0.78 2.27 26.68
N GLY A 60 0.24 2.54 27.50
CA GLY A 60 1.34 3.41 27.14
C GLY A 60 2.15 2.88 25.94
N LEU A 61 2.49 1.59 25.96
CA LEU A 61 3.22 0.94 24.86
C LEU A 61 2.39 0.93 23.57
N LEU A 62 1.08 0.71 23.65
CA LEU A 62 0.19 0.78 22.50
C LEU A 62 0.19 2.18 21.87
N VAL A 63 0.03 3.22 22.68
CA VAL A 63 0.03 4.61 22.20
C VAL A 63 1.39 4.99 21.60
N GLN A 64 2.50 4.58 22.23
CA GLN A 64 3.84 4.79 21.68
C GLN A 64 4.06 4.04 20.37
N PHE A 65 3.57 2.80 20.25
CA PHE A 65 3.62 2.03 19.02
C PHE A 65 2.85 2.74 17.89
N MET A 66 1.67 3.28 18.18
CA MET A 66 0.92 4.10 17.22
C MET A 66 1.73 5.34 16.80
N GLY A 67 2.33 6.04 17.76
CA GLY A 67 3.17 7.22 17.49
C GLY A 67 4.38 6.90 16.61
N LEU A 68 5.13 5.84 16.93
CA LEU A 68 6.28 5.39 16.14
C LEU A 68 5.87 4.92 14.74
N SER A 69 4.70 4.29 14.60
CA SER A 69 4.18 3.89 13.29
C SER A 69 3.90 5.12 12.41
N MET A 70 3.32 6.19 12.97
CA MET A 70 3.09 7.44 12.23
C MET A 70 4.40 8.13 11.83
N ILE A 71 5.39 8.18 12.74
CA ILE A 71 6.72 8.72 12.45
C ILE A 71 7.37 7.93 11.30
N ARG A 72 7.33 6.60 11.36
CA ARG A 72 7.88 5.72 10.33
C ARG A 72 7.24 5.99 8.97
N THR A 73 5.92 6.18 8.92
CA THR A 73 5.21 6.50 7.67
C THR A 73 5.60 7.86 7.12
N GLY A 74 5.71 8.91 7.95
CA GLY A 74 6.10 10.24 7.44
C GLY A 74 7.56 10.35 6.98
N ILE A 75 8.47 9.58 7.61
CA ILE A 75 9.89 9.51 7.21
C ILE A 75 10.06 8.75 5.90
N ARG A 76 9.37 7.61 5.75
CA ARG A 76 9.30 6.86 4.49
C ARG A 76 8.46 7.66 3.51
N GLY A 77 9.08 8.65 2.87
CA GLY A 77 8.46 9.39 1.78
C GLY A 77 7.95 8.41 0.71
N PRO A 78 6.95 8.82 -0.08
CA PRO A 78 6.50 7.99 -1.18
C PRO A 78 7.68 7.61 -2.06
N ILE A 79 7.82 6.32 -2.34
CA ILE A 79 8.78 5.85 -3.32
C ILE A 79 8.34 6.43 -4.66
N ASP A 80 9.24 7.07 -5.40
CA ASP A 80 8.97 7.44 -6.78
C ASP A 80 8.70 6.15 -7.57
N PRO A 81 7.47 5.91 -8.06
CA PRO A 81 7.11 4.66 -8.72
C PRO A 81 7.99 4.37 -9.94
N THR A 82 8.51 5.40 -10.59
CA THR A 82 9.34 5.29 -11.79
C THR A 82 10.81 5.01 -11.47
N SER A 83 11.23 5.23 -10.21
CA SER A 83 12.61 4.97 -9.76
C SER A 83 12.91 3.49 -9.49
N ILE A 84 11.87 2.64 -9.42
CA ILE A 84 12.03 1.22 -9.13
C ILE A 84 12.34 0.47 -10.43
N PRO A 85 13.53 -0.16 -10.56
CA PRO A 85 13.87 -0.87 -11.78
C PRO A 85 13.03 -2.13 -11.97
N ARG A 86 12.78 -2.50 -13.24
CA ARG A 86 12.11 -3.75 -13.61
C ARG A 86 12.94 -4.94 -13.11
N LYS A 87 12.29 -5.92 -12.46
CA LYS A 87 12.94 -7.14 -11.94
C LYS A 87 12.83 -8.37 -12.85
N LEU A 88 11.82 -8.43 -13.71
CA LEU A 88 11.55 -9.55 -14.61
C LEU A 88 11.75 -9.14 -16.08
N PRO A 89 11.82 -10.11 -17.02
CA PRO A 89 11.67 -9.81 -18.43
C PRO A 89 10.37 -9.04 -18.71
N PRO A 90 10.36 -8.21 -19.77
CA PRO A 90 9.13 -7.56 -20.23
C PRO A 90 8.03 -8.61 -20.48
N GLY A 91 6.79 -8.34 -20.06
CA GLY A 91 5.61 -9.19 -20.31
C GLY A 91 5.15 -9.19 -21.80
N PRO A 92 3.86 -9.41 -22.10
CA PRO A 92 3.37 -9.23 -23.47
C PRO A 92 3.40 -7.76 -23.91
N ASP A 93 3.54 -7.52 -25.21
CA ASP A 93 3.50 -6.16 -25.80
C ASP A 93 2.10 -5.54 -25.74
N ALA A 94 1.07 -6.37 -25.83
CA ALA A 94 -0.32 -5.94 -25.76
C ALA A 94 -1.16 -6.94 -24.98
N ILE A 95 -2.21 -6.43 -24.34
CA ILE A 95 -3.25 -7.21 -23.69
C ILE A 95 -4.61 -6.69 -24.17
N SER A 96 -5.64 -7.51 -24.07
CA SER A 96 -7.01 -7.14 -24.37
C SER A 96 -7.89 -7.42 -23.16
N ILE A 97 -8.71 -6.44 -22.76
CA ILE A 97 -9.76 -6.65 -21.77
C ILE A 97 -11.03 -7.03 -22.55
N THR A 98 -11.48 -8.27 -22.40
CA THR A 98 -12.60 -8.85 -23.16
C THR A 98 -13.92 -8.85 -22.37
N GLU A 99 -13.85 -8.76 -21.04
CA GLU A 99 -15.00 -8.67 -20.15
C GLU A 99 -14.73 -7.59 -19.10
N HIS A 100 -15.68 -6.66 -18.93
CA HIS A 100 -15.69 -5.65 -17.86
C HIS A 100 -17.12 -5.06 -17.74
N PRO A 101 -17.63 -4.75 -16.53
CA PRO A 101 -18.97 -4.14 -16.39
C PRO A 101 -19.09 -2.77 -17.05
N ASP A 102 -18.04 -1.96 -16.94
CA ASP A 102 -17.91 -0.71 -17.67
C ASP A 102 -17.21 -0.95 -19.01
N GLN A 103 -17.96 -0.72 -20.09
CA GLN A 103 -17.50 -0.87 -21.48
C GLN A 103 -16.33 0.05 -21.83
N SER A 104 -16.12 1.15 -21.09
CA SER A 104 -15.01 2.07 -21.30
C SER A 104 -13.63 1.39 -21.17
N TYR A 105 -13.55 0.36 -20.32
CA TYR A 105 -12.34 -0.43 -20.06
C TYR A 105 -12.13 -1.59 -21.04
N ILE A 106 -13.12 -1.97 -21.86
CA ILE A 106 -12.98 -3.07 -22.82
C ILE A 106 -12.12 -2.63 -24.01
N GLY A 107 -11.24 -3.51 -24.49
CA GLY A 107 -10.42 -3.32 -25.68
C GLY A 107 -8.92 -3.50 -25.44
N SER A 108 -8.12 -3.07 -26.42
CA SER A 108 -6.67 -3.31 -26.44
C SER A 108 -5.88 -2.29 -25.63
N PHE A 109 -4.95 -2.78 -24.82
CA PHE A 109 -3.99 -1.99 -24.06
C PHE A 109 -2.57 -2.37 -24.47
N PHE A 110 -1.71 -1.37 -24.60
CA PHE A 110 -0.34 -1.51 -25.06
C PHE A 110 0.63 -1.24 -23.92
N ARG A 111 1.65 -2.08 -23.80
CA ARG A 111 2.70 -1.92 -22.80
C ARG A 111 3.45 -0.60 -23.00
N GLN A 112 3.78 0.05 -21.90
CA GLN A 112 4.56 1.28 -21.89
C GLN A 112 6.05 0.99 -21.66
N SER A 113 6.93 1.87 -22.15
CA SER A 113 8.39 1.65 -22.08
C SER A 113 8.91 1.68 -20.64
N GLU A 114 8.44 2.65 -19.87
CA GLU A 114 8.85 2.87 -18.49
C GLU A 114 8.00 2.06 -17.50
N PRO A 115 8.62 1.40 -16.50
CA PRO A 115 7.87 0.68 -15.49
C PRO A 115 7.21 1.62 -14.49
N ILE A 116 6.09 1.17 -13.91
CA ILE A 116 5.49 1.76 -12.71
C ILE A 116 5.65 0.76 -11.57
N ASN A 117 6.22 1.21 -10.45
CA ASN A 117 6.51 0.38 -9.29
C ASN A 117 7.35 -0.88 -9.63
N GLY A 118 8.25 -0.77 -10.60
CA GLY A 118 9.10 -1.87 -11.07
C GLY A 118 8.35 -2.97 -11.83
N ARG A 119 7.15 -2.67 -12.33
CA ARG A 119 6.28 -3.57 -13.11
C ARG A 119 5.95 -2.93 -14.46
N ASP A 120 5.69 -3.78 -15.45
CA ASP A 120 5.10 -3.32 -16.71
C ASP A 120 3.68 -2.81 -16.45
N TRP A 121 3.29 -1.79 -17.19
CA TRP A 121 1.93 -1.26 -17.17
C TRP A 121 1.46 -1.04 -18.60
N TYR A 122 0.14 -1.10 -18.76
CA TYR A 122 -0.53 -1.11 -20.04
C TYR A 122 -1.49 0.06 -20.11
N ARG A 123 -1.60 0.69 -21.29
CA ARG A 123 -2.50 1.80 -21.52
C ARG A 123 -3.31 1.57 -22.79
N LYS A 124 -4.61 1.86 -22.72
CA LYS A 124 -5.50 1.83 -23.88
C LYS A 124 -5.23 3.02 -24.79
N GLU A 125 -5.15 2.78 -26.10
CA GLU A 125 -4.83 3.81 -27.09
C GLU A 125 -5.80 5.00 -26.98
N LYS A 126 -5.28 6.24 -27.02
CA LYS A 126 -6.05 7.49 -27.04
C LYS A 126 -6.99 7.72 -25.84
N THR A 127 -6.91 6.91 -24.79
CA THR A 127 -7.69 7.09 -23.56
C THR A 127 -6.78 7.07 -22.33
N PRO A 128 -7.26 7.48 -21.14
CA PRO A 128 -6.44 7.45 -19.94
C PRO A 128 -6.54 6.11 -19.18
N HIS A 129 -7.40 5.18 -19.62
CA HIS A 129 -7.52 3.84 -19.05
C HIS A 129 -6.20 3.08 -19.10
N ARG A 130 -5.83 2.50 -17.97
CA ARG A 130 -4.55 1.85 -17.76
C ARG A 130 -4.65 0.73 -16.73
N LEU A 131 -3.80 -0.26 -16.89
CA LEU A 131 -3.56 -1.35 -15.95
C LEU A 131 -2.13 -1.21 -15.41
N TYR A 132 -1.96 -1.08 -14.10
CA TYR A 132 -0.66 -0.92 -13.46
C TYR A 132 -0.62 -1.60 -12.09
N TYR A 133 0.57 -1.87 -11.57
CA TYR A 133 0.72 -2.43 -10.22
C TYR A 133 0.81 -1.32 -9.18
N TYR A 134 -0.04 -1.36 -8.17
CA TYR A 134 0.01 -0.52 -6.98
C TYR A 134 0.81 -1.21 -5.87
N ALA A 135 1.90 -0.57 -5.42
CA ALA A 135 2.83 -1.11 -4.42
C ALA A 135 2.56 -0.62 -2.99
N GLN A 136 1.30 -0.34 -2.63
CA GLN A 136 0.91 0.11 -1.29
C GLN A 136 1.57 1.44 -0.84
N ASN A 137 1.86 2.32 -1.80
CA ASN A 137 2.65 3.53 -1.59
C ASN A 137 1.99 4.53 -0.60
N GLU A 138 0.66 4.57 -0.53
CA GLU A 138 -0.11 5.42 0.39
C GLU A 138 -0.98 4.61 1.38
N GLY A 139 -0.71 3.31 1.55
CA GLY A 139 -1.52 2.39 2.37
C GLY A 139 -2.41 1.48 1.52
N GLY A 140 -3.48 0.92 2.10
CA GLY A 140 -4.34 -0.04 1.40
C GLY A 140 -3.67 -1.41 1.22
N SER A 141 -3.98 -2.13 0.14
CA SER A 141 -3.37 -3.43 -0.19
C SER A 141 -2.70 -3.37 -1.56
N ALA A 142 -1.51 -3.96 -1.68
CA ALA A 142 -0.82 -4.03 -2.97
C ALA A 142 -1.61 -4.91 -3.97
N GLY A 143 -1.51 -4.59 -5.26
CA GLY A 143 -2.23 -5.35 -6.29
C GLY A 143 -2.23 -4.65 -7.64
N TRP A 144 -2.84 -5.29 -8.62
CA TRP A 144 -3.02 -4.69 -9.94
C TRP A 144 -4.27 -3.82 -9.95
N SER A 145 -4.11 -2.59 -10.38
CA SER A 145 -5.17 -1.61 -10.51
C SER A 145 -5.49 -1.34 -11.97
N LEU A 146 -6.78 -1.35 -12.27
CA LEU A 146 -7.35 -0.82 -13.49
C LEU A 146 -8.02 0.53 -13.16
N ASP A 147 -7.58 1.59 -13.82
CA ASP A 147 -8.01 2.95 -13.51
C ASP A 147 -7.92 3.85 -14.76
N ASP A 148 -8.60 4.98 -14.75
CA ASP A 148 -8.65 5.94 -15.86
C ASP A 148 -8.14 7.34 -15.48
N ARG A 149 -7.66 7.53 -14.24
CA ARG A 149 -7.06 8.79 -13.82
C ARG A 149 -5.57 8.78 -14.06
N ASN A 150 -5.01 9.95 -14.40
CA ASN A 150 -3.59 10.11 -14.66
C ASN A 150 -2.81 10.38 -13.35
N ASP A 151 -1.92 9.48 -12.95
CA ASP A 151 -1.03 9.59 -11.77
C ASP A 151 0.25 8.78 -11.97
N SER A 152 1.24 8.93 -11.10
CA SER A 152 2.49 8.14 -11.15
C SER A 152 2.33 6.66 -10.76
N GLY A 153 1.14 6.20 -10.34
CA GLY A 153 0.93 4.86 -9.76
C GLY A 153 1.21 4.80 -8.25
N ARG A 154 1.17 5.98 -7.62
CA ARG A 154 1.45 6.18 -6.20
C ARG A 154 0.18 6.13 -5.35
N ARG A 155 -0.96 6.44 -5.96
CA ARG A 155 -2.25 6.50 -5.28
C ARG A 155 -2.98 5.16 -5.38
N ASP A 156 -3.78 4.86 -4.36
CA ASP A 156 -4.67 3.71 -4.32
C ASP A 156 -5.95 4.00 -5.13
N TRP A 157 -5.78 4.06 -6.45
CA TRP A 157 -6.83 4.35 -7.42
C TRP A 157 -7.18 3.09 -8.17
N PHE A 158 -8.46 2.74 -8.30
CA PHE A 158 -8.91 1.48 -8.93
C PHE A 158 -10.36 1.59 -9.44
N ASP A 159 -10.73 2.69 -10.10
CA ASP A 159 -12.12 2.92 -10.54
C ASP A 159 -12.62 1.85 -11.53
N GLY A 160 -11.71 1.22 -12.29
CA GLY A 160 -11.96 0.05 -13.15
C GLY A 160 -11.64 -1.29 -12.49
N GLY A 161 -11.21 -1.29 -11.24
CA GLY A 161 -11.06 -2.48 -10.43
C GLY A 161 -9.67 -2.78 -9.91
N TRP A 162 -9.66 -3.68 -8.93
CA TRP A 162 -8.46 -4.05 -8.17
C TRP A 162 -8.33 -5.56 -8.04
N PHE A 163 -7.17 -6.08 -8.39
CA PHE A 163 -6.85 -7.50 -8.29
C PHE A 163 -5.78 -7.71 -7.21
N PRO A 164 -6.05 -8.48 -6.15
CA PRO A 164 -5.13 -8.77 -5.03
C PRO A 164 -3.99 -9.73 -5.42
N TYR A 165 -3.42 -9.55 -6.62
CA TYR A 165 -2.43 -10.44 -7.18
C TYR A 165 -1.03 -9.93 -6.83
N GLU A 166 -0.35 -10.64 -5.92
CA GLU A 166 1.01 -10.30 -5.47
C GLU A 166 2.11 -10.70 -6.46
N GLY A 167 1.74 -11.43 -7.52
CA GLY A 167 2.68 -11.88 -8.55
C GLY A 167 3.31 -10.72 -9.32
N PHE A 168 4.48 -11.00 -9.91
CA PHE A 168 5.14 -10.08 -10.84
C PHE A 168 4.48 -10.05 -12.22
N GLU A 169 3.66 -11.06 -12.49
CA GLU A 169 3.00 -11.29 -13.77
C GLU A 169 1.71 -10.48 -13.87
N VAL A 170 1.35 -10.13 -15.11
CA VAL A 170 0.09 -9.48 -15.45
C VAL A 170 -1.06 -10.43 -15.09
N PRO A 171 -2.20 -9.95 -14.53
CA PRO A 171 -3.31 -10.79 -14.09
C PRO A 171 -4.14 -11.34 -15.26
N ILE A 172 -3.52 -12.14 -16.13
CA ILE A 172 -4.18 -12.78 -17.29
C ILE A 172 -5.26 -13.78 -16.82
N GLY A 173 -6.28 -13.92 -17.65
CA GLY A 173 -7.46 -14.74 -17.46
C GLY A 173 -8.64 -13.97 -16.86
N ARG A 174 -9.69 -14.72 -16.55
CA ARG A 174 -10.91 -14.19 -15.93
C ARG A 174 -10.75 -14.11 -14.41
N LYS A 175 -10.83 -12.92 -13.85
CA LYS A 175 -10.65 -12.61 -12.42
C LYS A 175 -11.87 -11.89 -11.87
N SER A 176 -12.23 -12.20 -10.62
CA SER A 176 -13.23 -11.41 -9.90
C SER A 176 -12.57 -10.28 -9.12
N TRP A 177 -13.20 -9.12 -9.17
CA TRP A 177 -12.98 -7.98 -8.30
C TRP A 177 -14.26 -7.74 -7.49
N ALA A 178 -14.14 -7.36 -6.22
CA ALA A 178 -15.27 -7.03 -5.35
C ALA A 178 -16.41 -8.08 -5.28
N GLY A 179 -16.08 -9.37 -5.39
CA GLY A 179 -17.01 -10.50 -5.24
C GLY A 179 -17.89 -10.80 -6.46
N ASP A 180 -18.48 -9.76 -7.07
CA ASP A 180 -19.49 -9.90 -8.14
C ASP A 180 -19.10 -9.24 -9.47
N VAL A 181 -17.94 -8.57 -9.54
CA VAL A 181 -17.44 -7.96 -10.79
C VAL A 181 -16.44 -8.89 -11.45
N TRP A 182 -16.65 -9.24 -12.71
CA TRP A 182 -15.74 -10.07 -13.49
C TRP A 182 -15.00 -9.24 -14.53
N VAL A 183 -13.69 -9.46 -14.60
CA VAL A 183 -12.81 -8.87 -15.61
C VAL A 183 -12.00 -9.98 -16.28
N SER A 184 -12.03 -10.03 -17.61
CA SER A 184 -11.24 -11.00 -18.38
C SER A 184 -10.14 -10.26 -19.15
N ILE A 185 -8.90 -10.67 -18.89
CA ILE A 185 -7.71 -10.10 -19.53
C ILE A 185 -7.04 -11.20 -20.34
N GLU A 186 -6.81 -10.96 -21.61
CA GLU A 186 -6.16 -11.89 -22.52
C GLU A 186 -4.88 -11.25 -23.07
N GLU A 187 -3.89 -12.08 -23.36
CA GLU A 187 -2.73 -11.64 -24.13
C GLU A 187 -3.16 -11.33 -25.57
N SER A 188 -2.70 -10.20 -26.10
CA SER A 188 -2.92 -9.84 -27.49
C SER A 188 -1.60 -9.91 -28.23
N GLU A 189 -1.58 -10.57 -29.38
CA GLU A 189 -0.43 -10.49 -30.29
C GLU A 189 -0.25 -9.03 -30.74
N SER A 190 1.00 -8.55 -30.73
CA SER A 190 1.29 -7.20 -31.19
C SER A 190 1.05 -7.11 -32.69
N SER A 191 0.43 -6.02 -33.15
CA SER A 191 0.14 -5.76 -34.56
C SER A 191 1.39 -5.59 -35.45
N GLU A 192 2.60 -5.82 -34.92
CA GLU A 192 3.82 -5.82 -35.72
C GLU A 192 3.98 -7.11 -36.53
N ASP A 193 3.50 -8.26 -36.04
CA ASP A 193 3.59 -9.51 -36.80
C ASP A 193 2.55 -9.59 -37.94
N SER A 194 1.43 -8.87 -37.84
CA SER A 194 0.45 -8.80 -38.94
C SER A 194 0.97 -8.05 -40.17
N LYS A 195 2.05 -7.26 -40.03
CA LYS A 195 2.69 -6.55 -41.15
C LYS A 195 3.69 -7.41 -41.93
N LYS A 196 4.18 -8.53 -41.37
CA LYS A 196 5.14 -9.41 -42.05
C LYS A 196 4.53 -10.26 -43.17
N TRP A 197 3.21 -10.42 -43.19
CA TRP A 197 2.51 -11.27 -44.17
C TRP A 197 2.08 -10.52 -45.45
N TRP A 198 2.29 -9.20 -45.51
CA TRP A 198 1.91 -8.35 -46.64
C TRP A 198 3.10 -7.64 -47.31
N GLN A 199 4.30 -8.21 -47.24
CA GLN A 199 5.47 -7.75 -47.99
C GLN A 199 5.97 -8.80 -48.98
#